data_AF-A0A3B0P7R3-F1
#
_entry.id   AF-A0A3B0P7R3-F1
#
_cell.length_a   1.000
_cell.length_b   1.000
_cell.length_c   1.000
_cell.angle_alpha   90.00
_cell.angle_beta   90.00
_cell.angle_gamma   90.00
#
_symmetry.space_group_name_H-M   'P 1'
#
loop_
_entity.id
_entity.type
_entity.pdbx_description
1 polymer ?
#
loop_
_entity_poly.entity_id
_entity_poly.type
_entity_poly.pdbx_seq_one_letter_code
_entity_poly.pdbx_strand_id
1 'polypeptide(L)' 'MSLVSKDDFQYNAFLINSLKTYQNVAYIVTKQTDLKRFNKCSDDAVNVNLIANINGHPIW' A
#
# COMPACT_ATOMS: atom_id res chain seq x y z
N MET A 1 -1.54 19.05 12.17
CA MET A 1 -1.12 17.67 11.87
C MET A 1 -2.35 16.79 11.90
N SER A 2 -2.71 16.17 10.77
CA SER A 2 -3.80 15.18 10.74
C SER A 2 -3.42 14.00 11.65
N LEU A 3 -4.31 13.63 12.55
CA LEU A 3 -4.12 12.48 13.44
C LEU A 3 -4.40 11.21 12.63
N VAL A 4 -3.37 10.38 12.44
CA VAL A 4 -3.51 9.07 11.79
C VAL A 4 -4.03 8.08 12.83
N SER A 5 -5.10 7.36 12.52
CA SER A 5 -5.62 6.33 13.41
C SER A 5 -4.66 5.14 13.48
N LYS A 6 -4.70 4.35 14.56
CA LYS A 6 -3.90 3.12 14.67
C LYS A 6 -4.17 2.16 13.50
N ASP A 7 -5.43 2.09 13.06
CA ASP A 7 -5.84 1.22 11.97
C ASP A 7 -5.28 1.70 10.63
N ASP A 8 -5.27 3.01 10.37
CA ASP A 8 -4.64 3.58 9.18
C ASP A 8 -3.12 3.38 9.19
N PHE A 9 -2.48 3.49 10.35
CA PHE A 9 -1.05 3.20 10.49
C PHE A 9 -0.75 1.73 10.19
N GLN A 10 -1.55 0.80 10.73
CA GLN A 10 -1.39 -0.63 10.47
C GLN A 10 -1.66 -0.99 9.01
N TYR A 11 -2.65 -0.34 8.38
CA TYR A 11 -2.95 -0.52 6.96
C TYR A 11 -1.78 -0.03 6.09
N ASN A 12 -1.23 1.15 6.37
CA ASN A 12 -0.05 1.65 5.67
C ASN A 12 1.18 0.74 5.82
N ALA A 13 1.43 0.22 7.03
CA ALA A 13 2.50 -0.75 7.26
C ALA A 13 2.29 -2.05 6.49
N PHE A 14 1.04 -2.52 6.38
CA PHE A 14 0.67 -3.68 5.58
C PHE A 14 0.97 -3.46 4.09
N LEU A 15 0.57 -2.31 3.53
CA LEU A 15 0.79 -2.01 2.11
C LEU A 15 2.28 -1.96 1.76
N ILE A 16 3.11 -1.40 2.63
CA ILE A 16 4.58 -1.39 2.46
C ILE A 16 5.14 -2.81 2.46
N ASN A 17 4.69 -3.67 3.39
CA ASN A 17 5.13 -5.07 3.44
C ASN A 17 4.65 -5.90 2.23
N SER A 18 3.54 -5.49 1.62
CA SER A 18 2.98 -6.08 0.41
C SER A 18 3.64 -5.59 -0.89
N LEU A 19 4.63 -4.70 -0.81
CA LEU A 19 5.37 -4.22 -1.97
C LEU A 19 6.20 -5.35 -2.59
N LYS A 20 6.04 -5.53 -3.89
CA LYS A 20 6.81 -6.46 -4.73
C LYS A 20 7.42 -5.70 -5.89
N THR A 21 8.57 -6.17 -6.34
CA THR A 21 9.27 -5.61 -7.50
C THR A 21 9.49 -6.69 -8.53
N TYR A 22 9.18 -6.42 -9.80
CA TYR A 22 9.46 -7.30 -10.93
C TYR A 22 9.84 -6.49 -12.15
N GLN A 23 10.94 -6.84 -12.83
CA GLN A 23 11.39 -6.21 -14.08
C GLN A 23 11.23 -4.68 -14.10
N ASN A 24 11.79 -3.98 -13.09
CA ASN A 24 11.74 -2.52 -12.99
C ASN A 24 10.35 -1.94 -12.68
N VAL A 25 9.43 -2.71 -12.12
CA VAL A 25 8.12 -2.24 -11.69
C VAL A 25 7.93 -2.57 -10.22
N ALA A 26 7.51 -1.59 -9.43
CA ALA A 26 7.04 -1.82 -8.07
C ALA A 26 5.51 -1.87 -8.05
N TYR A 27 4.95 -2.91 -7.42
CA TYR A 27 3.50 -3.10 -7.31
C TYR A 27 3.14 -3.66 -5.94
N ILE A 28 1.93 -3.35 -5.48
CA ILE A 28 1.43 -3.83 -4.19
C ILE A 28 0.54 -5.04 -4.45
N VAL A 29 0.82 -6.15 -3.76
CA VAL A 29 -0.01 -7.35 -3.83
C VAL A 29 -0.88 -7.45 -2.60
N THR A 30 -2.19 -7.30 -2.78
CA THR A 30 -3.19 -7.46 -1.71
C THR A 30 -4.23 -8.50 -2.09
N LYS A 31 -4.64 -9.35 -1.15
CA LYS A 31 -5.83 -10.21 -1.34
C LYS A 31 -7.07 -9.51 -0.80
N GLN A 32 -8.24 -9.83 -1.35
CA GLN A 32 -9.52 -9.33 -0.85
C GLN A 32 -9.74 -9.65 0.63
N THR A 33 -9.24 -10.80 1.11
CA THR A 33 -9.26 -11.19 2.52
C THR A 33 -8.46 -10.26 3.41
N ASP A 34 -7.33 -9.73 2.90
CA ASP A 34 -6.46 -8.83 3.66
C ASP A 34 -7.10 -7.44 3.76
N LEU A 35 -7.77 -6.98 2.71
CA LEU A 35 -8.49 -5.70 2.71
C LEU A 35 -9.69 -5.71 3.68
N LYS A 36 -10.42 -6.83 3.75
CA LYS A 36 -11.52 -7.02 4.73
C LYS A 36 -11.05 -6.89 6.17
N ARG A 37 -9.80 -7.28 6.48
CA ARG A 37 -9.22 -7.13 7.84
C ARG A 37 -9.12 -5.66 8.27
N PHE A 38 -8.94 -4.76 7.32
CA PHE A 38 -8.86 -3.31 7.57
C PHE A 38 -10.17 -2.58 7.26
N ASN A 39 -11.26 -3.33 7.01
CA ASN A 39 -12.54 -2.78 6.57
C ASN A 39 -12.40 -1.85 5.34
N LYS A 40 -11.49 -2.21 4.41
CA LYS A 40 -11.26 -1.51 3.14
C LYS A 40 -11.74 -2.37 1.97
N CYS A 41 -12.19 -1.74 0.90
CA CYS A 41 -12.45 -2.37 -0.40
C CYS A 41 -11.28 -2.14 -1.37
N SER A 42 -11.27 -2.87 -2.49
CA SER A 42 -10.37 -2.58 -3.62
C SER A 42 -10.54 -1.16 -4.16
N ASP A 43 -11.75 -0.61 -4.04
CA ASP A 43 -12.09 0.74 -4.49
C ASP A 43 -11.64 1.81 -3.48
N ASP A 44 -11.42 1.41 -2.22
CA ASP A 44 -10.85 2.26 -1.16
C ASP A 44 -9.32 2.22 -1.16
N ALA A 45 -8.70 1.69 -2.21
CA ALA A 45 -7.25 1.69 -2.37
C ALA A 45 -6.78 3.14 -2.43
N VAL A 46 -6.39 3.65 -1.26
CA VAL A 46 -5.73 4.94 -1.14
C VAL A 46 -4.43 4.81 -1.91
N ASN A 47 -4.19 5.71 -2.87
CA ASN A 47 -2.89 5.80 -3.53
C ASN A 47 -1.84 5.90 -2.43
N VAL A 48 -1.06 4.84 -2.24
CA VAL A 48 -0.02 4.85 -1.22
C VAL A 48 0.91 5.96 -1.64
N ASN A 49 0.96 7.05 -0.87
CA ASN A 49 1.98 8.07 -0.99
C ASN A 49 3.30 7.43 -0.57
N LEU A 50 3.83 6.56 -1.43
CA LEU A 50 5.19 6.09 -1.38
C LEU A 50 6.04 7.34 -1.63
N ILE A 51 6.59 7.90 -0.54
CA ILE A 51 7.71 8.84 -0.61
C ILE A 51 8.96 8.02 -1.01
N ALA A 52 8.88 7.32 -2.13
CA ALA A 52 9.91 6.46 -2.63
C ALA A 52 9.85 6.53 -4.14
N ASN A 53 10.58 7.48 -4.69
CA ASN A 53 11.07 7.41 -6.05
C ASN A 53 12.08 6.26 -6.07
N ILE A 54 11.60 5.02 -6.17
CA ILE A 54 12.47 3.84 -6.14
C ILE A 54 13.31 3.91 -7.40
N ASN A 55 14.62 4.11 -7.24
CA ASN A 55 15.52 4.25 -8.37
C ASN A 55 15.43 2.98 -9.25
N GLY A 56 15.02 3.15 -10.51
CA GLY A 56 14.83 2.06 -11.46
C GLY A 56 13.52 1.28 -11.35
N HIS A 57 12.57 1.65 -10.46
CA HIS A 57 11.29 0.94 -10.30
C HIS A 57 10.08 1.89 -10.23
N PRO A 58 9.54 2.37 -11.38
CA PRO A 58 8.27 3.09 -11.43
C PRO A 58 7.10 2.32 -10.79
N ILE A 59 6.16 3.08 -10.22
CA ILE A 59 4.83 2.64 -9.80
C ILE A 59 3.85 3.18 -10.84
N TRP A 60 3.01 2.33 -11.43
CA TRP A 60 1.95 2.72 -12.37
C TRP A 60 0.59 2.81 -11.67
#